data_AF-A0A821PQ14-F1
#
_entry.id   AF-A0A821PQ14-F1
#
_cell.length_a   1.000
_cell.length_b   1.000
_cell.length_c   1.000
_cell.angle_alpha   90.00
_cell.angle_beta   90.00
_cell.angle_gamma   90.00
#
_symmetry.space_group_name_H-M   'P 1'
#
loop_
_entity.id
_entity.type
_entity.pdbx_description
1 polymer ?
#
loop_
_entity_poly.entity_id
_entity_poly.type
_entity_poly.pdbx_seq_one_letter_code
_entity_poly.pdbx_strand_id
1 'polypeptide(L)'
;QQYNTIQIGWNQSKVLQLLGGNGNIVSQAGKPGTSSYVVTAQYTGSQSSFAIVSFVFIGGILNSKSQIGLDTGIYTITKQQYTAIQIGWTRAQLIQLVGSSGSVVSEAGTGSTNFITVEYTGTGAGVAKAIAV
;
A
#
# COMPACT_ATOMS: atom_id res chain seq x y z
N GLN A 1 -6.23 10.33 -5.00
CA GLN A 1 -6.54 11.08 -3.75
C GLN A 1 -7.20 10.20 -2.69
N GLN A 2 -8.30 9.50 -2.99
CA GLN A 2 -8.99 8.61 -2.02
C GLN A 2 -8.09 7.54 -1.40
N TYR A 3 -7.15 6.95 -2.16
CA TYR A 3 -6.22 5.96 -1.62
C TYR A 3 -5.41 6.47 -0.42
N ASN A 4 -4.95 7.73 -0.43
CA ASN A 4 -4.11 8.28 0.65
C ASN A 4 -4.90 8.60 1.92
N THR A 5 -6.23 8.78 1.82
CA THR A 5 -7.08 9.11 2.96
C THR A 5 -7.60 7.87 3.68
N ILE A 6 -7.67 6.73 3.00
CA ILE A 6 -8.07 5.45 3.57
C ILE A 6 -6.98 4.95 4.51
N GLN A 7 -7.36 4.58 5.73
CA GLN A 7 -6.44 4.07 6.76
C GLN A 7 -6.77 2.61 7.11
N ILE A 8 -5.74 1.85 7.45
CA ILE A 8 -5.90 0.52 8.05
C ILE A 8 -6.77 0.63 9.31
N GLY A 9 -7.62 -0.37 9.54
CA GLY A 9 -8.57 -0.40 10.65
C GLY A 9 -9.93 0.23 10.34
N TRP A 10 -10.09 0.92 9.20
CA TRP A 10 -11.42 1.40 8.80
C TRP A 10 -12.36 0.25 8.49
N ASN A 11 -13.65 0.43 8.81
CA ASN A 11 -14.67 -0.53 8.41
C ASN A 11 -14.88 -0.54 6.89
N GLN A 12 -15.30 -1.68 6.37
CA GLN A 12 -15.51 -1.88 4.93
C GLN A 12 -16.52 -0.87 4.39
N SER A 13 -17.66 -0.65 5.05
CA SER A 13 -18.70 0.27 4.58
C SER A 13 -18.20 1.71 4.36
N LYS A 14 -17.36 2.25 5.25
CA LYS A 14 -16.74 3.58 5.11
C LYS A 14 -15.81 3.64 3.91
N VAL A 15 -15.01 2.59 3.68
CA VAL A 15 -14.13 2.50 2.50
C VAL A 15 -14.96 2.45 1.23
N LEU A 16 -16.00 1.61 1.19
CA LEU A 16 -16.90 1.47 0.04
C LEU A 16 -17.63 2.79 -0.28
N GLN A 17 -18.09 3.51 0.75
CA GLN A 17 -18.75 4.80 0.59
C GLN A 17 -17.81 5.83 -0.06
N LEU A 18 -16.55 5.88 0.38
CA LEU A 18 -15.54 6.78 -0.18
C LEU A 18 -15.18 6.43 -1.64
N LEU A 19 -15.18 5.15 -1.98
CA LEU A 19 -14.83 4.64 -3.32
C LEU A 19 -16.03 4.55 -4.27
N GLY A 20 -17.25 4.78 -3.79
CA GLY A 20 -18.47 4.74 -4.59
C GLY A 20 -18.98 3.34 -4.94
N GLY A 21 -18.51 2.30 -4.25
CA GLY A 21 -18.99 0.93 -4.45
C GLY A 21 -17.98 -0.17 -4.12
N ASN A 22 -18.38 -1.41 -4.39
CA ASN A 22 -17.66 -2.65 -4.02
C ASN A 22 -16.37 -2.92 -4.80
N GLY A 23 -16.15 -2.21 -5.91
CA GLY A 23 -15.09 -2.59 -6.85
C GLY A 23 -15.30 -4.00 -7.40
N ASN A 24 -14.24 -4.57 -7.96
CA ASN A 24 -14.21 -5.96 -8.41
C ASN A 24 -13.74 -6.84 -7.26
N ILE A 25 -14.60 -7.73 -6.78
CA ILE A 25 -14.20 -8.72 -5.79
C ILE A 25 -13.39 -9.81 -6.50
N VAL A 26 -12.10 -9.90 -6.15
CA VAL A 26 -11.15 -10.82 -6.81
C VAL A 26 -10.84 -12.04 -5.97
N SER A 27 -11.16 -12.01 -4.67
CA SER A 27 -11.01 -13.16 -3.77
C SER A 27 -11.93 -13.03 -2.55
N GLN A 28 -12.45 -14.17 -2.09
CA GLN A 28 -13.21 -14.30 -0.86
C GLN A 28 -12.85 -15.61 -0.16
N ALA A 29 -12.79 -15.60 1.16
CA ALA A 29 -12.53 -16.81 1.95
C ALA A 29 -13.25 -16.77 3.31
N GLY A 30 -13.62 -17.95 3.81
CA GLY A 30 -14.33 -18.12 5.08
C GLY A 30 -15.84 -17.88 4.97
N LYS A 31 -16.51 -17.77 6.12
CA LYS A 31 -17.96 -17.59 6.21
C LYS A 31 -18.33 -16.11 6.32
N PRO A 32 -19.19 -15.56 5.46
CA PRO A 32 -19.66 -14.17 5.56
C PRO A 32 -20.20 -13.83 6.95
N GLY A 33 -19.90 -12.62 7.44
CA GLY A 33 -20.33 -12.12 8.75
C GLY A 33 -19.48 -12.62 9.93
N THR A 34 -18.44 -13.43 9.71
CA THR A 34 -17.52 -13.86 10.76
C THR A 34 -16.28 -12.96 10.83
N SER A 35 -15.62 -12.93 11.99
CA SER A 35 -14.37 -12.17 12.18
C SER A 35 -13.22 -12.66 11.30
N SER A 36 -13.28 -13.90 10.81
CA SER A 36 -12.31 -14.49 9.89
C SER A 36 -12.68 -14.34 8.41
N TYR A 37 -13.80 -13.69 8.09
CA TYR A 37 -14.22 -13.53 6.70
C TYR A 37 -13.28 -12.60 5.95
N VAL A 38 -12.68 -13.08 4.86
CA VAL A 38 -11.71 -12.32 4.06
C VAL A 38 -12.35 -11.90 2.74
N VAL A 39 -12.19 -10.64 2.37
CA VAL A 39 -12.61 -10.09 1.07
C VAL A 39 -11.47 -9.27 0.49
N THR A 40 -11.06 -9.60 -0.74
CA THR A 40 -10.14 -8.78 -1.53
C THR A 40 -10.92 -8.06 -2.61
N ALA A 41 -10.95 -6.74 -2.53
CA ALA A 41 -11.59 -5.87 -3.52
C ALA A 41 -10.52 -5.12 -4.32
N GLN A 42 -10.69 -5.08 -5.64
CA GLN A 42 -9.80 -4.41 -6.57
C GLN A 42 -10.53 -3.27 -7.30
N TYR A 43 -9.82 -2.16 -7.51
CA TYR A 43 -10.32 -0.97 -8.20
C TYR A 43 -9.30 -0.52 -9.24
N THR A 44 -9.81 -0.01 -10.36
CA THR A 44 -8.99 0.71 -11.35
C THR A 44 -8.77 2.14 -10.87
N GLY A 45 -7.52 2.57 -10.82
CA GLY A 45 -7.15 3.93 -10.47
C GLY A 45 -7.45 4.90 -11.61
N SER A 46 -7.87 6.12 -11.28
CA SER A 46 -8.17 7.15 -12.28
C SER A 46 -6.93 7.75 -12.97
N GLN A 47 -5.72 7.48 -12.45
CA GLN A 47 -4.48 8.11 -12.90
C GLN A 47 -3.85 7.42 -14.11
N SER A 48 -4.09 6.12 -14.30
CA SER A 48 -3.71 5.41 -15.54
C SER A 48 -4.57 4.17 -15.75
N SER A 49 -4.67 3.70 -16.98
CA SER A 49 -5.34 2.43 -17.32
C SER A 49 -4.67 1.20 -16.70
N PHE A 50 -3.42 1.34 -16.24
CA PHE A 50 -2.66 0.29 -15.55
C PHE A 50 -2.69 0.46 -14.03
N ALA A 51 -3.33 1.53 -13.53
CA ALA A 51 -3.39 1.78 -12.11
C ALA A 51 -4.37 0.80 -11.45
N ILE A 52 -3.87 0.03 -10.50
CA ILE A 52 -4.65 -0.97 -9.79
C ILE A 52 -4.50 -0.73 -8.30
N VAL A 53 -5.61 -0.76 -7.59
CA VAL A 53 -5.67 -0.65 -6.13
C VAL A 53 -6.33 -1.90 -5.59
N SER A 54 -5.76 -2.49 -4.55
CA SER A 54 -6.35 -3.64 -3.87
C SER A 54 -6.51 -3.34 -2.38
N PHE A 55 -7.65 -3.75 -1.83
CA PHE A 55 -7.96 -3.67 -0.41
C PHE A 55 -8.33 -5.06 0.09
N VAL A 56 -7.74 -5.47 1.23
CA VAL A 56 -8.07 -6.72 1.91
C VAL A 56 -8.78 -6.39 3.21
N PHE A 57 -10.00 -6.89 3.33
CA PHE A 57 -10.81 -6.79 4.53
C PHE A 57 -10.82 -8.13 5.25
N ILE A 58 -10.65 -8.13 6.57
CA ILE A 58 -10.80 -9.29 7.42
C ILE A 58 -11.83 -8.95 8.49
N GLY A 59 -12.90 -9.75 8.60
CA GLY A 59 -13.99 -9.48 9.53
C GLY A 59 -14.69 -8.13 9.28
N GLY A 60 -14.65 -7.63 8.04
CA GLY A 60 -15.20 -6.33 7.66
C GLY A 60 -14.33 -5.13 8.03
N ILE A 61 -13.10 -5.35 8.50
CA ILE A 61 -12.12 -4.30 8.81
C ILE A 61 -10.99 -4.32 7.78
N LEU A 62 -10.59 -3.15 7.30
CA LEU A 62 -9.49 -3.02 6.36
C LEU A 62 -8.18 -3.42 7.05
N ASN A 63 -7.58 -4.52 6.58
CA ASN A 63 -6.34 -5.06 7.12
C ASN A 63 -5.12 -4.70 6.25
N SER A 64 -5.31 -4.60 4.93
CA SER A 64 -4.25 -4.14 4.04
C SER A 64 -4.78 -3.36 2.84
N LYS A 65 -3.94 -2.45 2.33
CA LYS A 65 -4.14 -1.70 1.09
C LYS A 65 -2.87 -1.74 0.26
N SER A 66 -3.01 -1.81 -1.04
CA SER A 66 -1.89 -1.72 -1.97
C SER A 66 -2.30 -1.01 -3.26
N GLN A 67 -1.32 -0.43 -3.93
CA GLN A 67 -1.51 0.23 -5.21
C GLN A 67 -0.31 0.01 -6.12
N ILE A 68 -0.59 0.03 -7.42
CA ILE A 68 0.40 0.25 -8.45
C ILE A 68 -0.14 1.35 -9.38
N GLY A 69 0.74 2.22 -9.86
CA GLY A 69 0.42 3.21 -10.90
C GLY A 69 -0.53 4.35 -10.50
N LEU A 70 -0.86 4.53 -9.20
CA LEU A 70 -1.57 5.73 -8.74
C LEU A 70 -0.63 6.94 -8.57
N ASP A 71 0.64 6.67 -8.28
CA ASP A 71 1.67 7.66 -8.12
C ASP A 71 2.51 7.74 -9.41
N THR A 72 2.71 8.96 -9.91
CA THR A 72 3.51 9.26 -11.10
C THR A 72 4.87 9.86 -10.76
N GLY A 73 5.18 10.01 -9.46
CA GLY A 73 6.45 10.52 -8.99
C GLY A 73 7.62 9.60 -9.32
N ILE A 74 8.77 10.20 -9.60
CA ILE A 74 10.05 9.50 -9.78
C ILE A 74 10.85 9.67 -8.49
N TYR A 75 11.08 8.58 -7.77
CA TYR A 75 11.79 8.59 -6.47
C TYR A 75 13.09 7.83 -6.58
N THR A 76 14.20 8.52 -6.79
CA THR A 76 15.47 7.88 -7.11
C THR A 76 16.31 7.53 -5.89
N ILE A 77 17.04 6.42 -5.98
CA ILE A 77 18.06 6.03 -5.01
C ILE A 77 19.33 5.54 -5.73
N THR A 78 20.50 5.89 -5.19
CA THR A 78 21.80 5.41 -5.68
C THR A 78 22.10 4.00 -5.14
N LYS A 79 23.00 3.27 -5.81
CA LYS A 79 23.50 1.98 -5.30
C LYS A 79 24.08 2.10 -3.89
N GLN A 80 24.82 3.18 -3.62
CA GLN A 80 25.43 3.42 -2.32
C GLN A 80 24.38 3.60 -1.21
N GLN A 81 23.34 4.41 -1.46
CA GLN A 81 22.23 4.56 -0.53
C GLN A 81 21.50 3.23 -0.32
N TYR A 82 21.21 2.47 -1.38
CA TYR A 82 20.56 1.16 -1.25
C TYR A 82 21.36 0.21 -0.35
N THR A 83 22.67 0.10 -0.54
CA THR A 83 23.53 -0.77 0.26
C THR A 83 23.69 -0.34 1.72
N ALA A 84 23.34 0.92 2.04
CA ALA A 84 23.41 1.43 3.40
C ALA A 84 22.14 1.15 4.23
N ILE A 85 21.02 0.78 3.58
CA ILE A 85 19.76 0.47 4.27
C ILE A 85 19.91 -0.83 5.06
N GLN A 86 19.42 -0.84 6.30
CA GLN A 86 19.41 -2.04 7.15
C GLN A 86 17.97 -2.44 7.52
N ILE A 87 17.78 -3.74 7.75
CA ILE A 87 16.52 -4.28 8.27
C ILE A 87 16.23 -3.64 9.64
N GLY A 88 14.99 -3.22 9.84
CA GLY A 88 14.54 -2.57 11.08
C GLY A 88 14.71 -1.04 11.12
N TRP A 89 15.15 -0.42 10.02
CA TRP A 89 15.14 1.04 9.92
C TRP A 89 13.72 1.60 9.87
N THR A 90 13.53 2.72 10.58
CA THR A 90 12.31 3.52 10.51
C THR A 90 12.19 4.22 9.16
N ARG A 91 10.95 4.57 8.81
CA ARG A 91 10.68 5.41 7.63
C ARG A 91 11.41 6.76 7.67
N ALA A 92 11.60 7.35 8.86
CA ALA A 92 12.34 8.61 9.00
C ALA A 92 13.82 8.45 8.64
N GLN A 93 14.46 7.36 9.06
CA GLN A 93 15.84 7.05 8.71
C GLN A 93 16.02 6.83 7.19
N LEU A 94 15.06 6.14 6.56
CA LEU A 94 15.05 5.99 5.10
C LEU A 94 14.94 7.33 4.37
N ILE A 95 14.02 8.20 4.79
CA ILE A 95 13.86 9.54 4.21
C ILE A 95 15.13 10.37 4.38
N GLN A 96 15.77 10.30 5.54
CA GLN A 96 17.01 11.03 5.80
C GLN A 96 18.16 10.59 4.89
N LEU A 97 18.27 9.31 4.58
CA LEU A 97 19.29 8.77 3.67
C LEU A 97 18.99 9.08 2.20
N VAL A 98 17.75 8.86 1.77
CA VAL A 98 17.37 8.93 0.34
C VAL A 98 17.02 10.36 -0.09
N GLY A 99 16.58 11.20 0.84
CA GLY A 99 16.13 12.57 0.58
C GLY A 99 14.70 12.66 0.04
N SER A 100 13.96 11.55 -0.03
CA SER A 100 12.56 11.53 -0.48
C SER A 100 11.73 10.46 0.25
N SER A 101 10.41 10.68 0.26
CA SER A 101 9.43 9.78 0.89
C SER A 101 9.14 8.50 0.11
N GLY A 102 9.64 8.39 -1.13
CA GLY A 102 9.30 7.33 -2.06
C GLY A 102 7.81 7.29 -2.42
N SER A 103 7.41 6.22 -3.12
CA SER A 103 6.01 5.90 -3.35
C SER A 103 5.53 4.83 -2.38
N VAL A 104 4.47 5.11 -1.60
CA VAL A 104 3.85 4.06 -0.77
C VAL A 104 3.03 3.14 -1.65
N VAL A 105 3.48 1.90 -1.81
CA VAL A 105 2.85 0.90 -2.68
C VAL A 105 2.03 -0.12 -1.91
N SER A 106 2.29 -0.30 -0.61
CA SER A 106 1.49 -1.16 0.25
C SER A 106 1.59 -0.78 1.72
N GLU A 107 0.49 -0.97 2.44
CA GLU A 107 0.39 -0.85 3.88
C GLU A 107 -0.48 -2.00 4.41
N ALA A 108 -0.05 -2.66 5.48
CA ALA A 108 -0.80 -3.75 6.12
C ALA A 108 -0.63 -3.72 7.63
N GLY A 109 -1.66 -4.09 8.40
CA GLY A 109 -1.57 -4.10 9.86
C GLY A 109 -2.90 -4.10 10.58
N THR A 110 -2.85 -3.71 11.85
CA THR A 110 -4.01 -3.68 12.77
C THR A 110 -4.49 -2.26 13.08
N GLY A 111 -3.90 -1.24 12.44
CA GLY A 111 -4.18 0.17 12.73
C GLY A 111 -3.41 0.71 13.96
N SER A 112 -3.08 -0.15 14.93
CA SER A 112 -2.14 0.14 16.02
C SER A 112 -0.68 -0.14 15.67
N THR A 113 -0.44 -1.07 14.75
CA THR A 113 0.87 -1.40 14.17
C THR A 113 0.68 -1.68 12.69
N ASN A 114 1.43 -0.99 11.83
CA ASN A 114 1.35 -1.14 10.38
C ASN A 114 2.76 -1.34 9.81
N PHE A 115 2.86 -2.22 8.81
CA PHE A 115 4.03 -2.39 7.95
C PHE A 115 3.80 -1.60 6.66
N ILE A 116 4.77 -0.78 6.25
CA ILE A 116 4.64 0.08 5.07
C ILE A 116 5.73 -0.26 4.06
N THR A 117 5.34 -0.71 2.88
CA THR A 117 6.26 -0.89 1.76
C THR A 117 6.34 0.38 0.92
N VAL A 118 7.57 0.85 0.69
CA VAL A 118 7.86 2.04 -0.10
C VAL A 118 8.73 1.64 -1.30
N GLU A 119 8.32 2.07 -2.49
CA GLU A 119 9.08 1.83 -3.71
C GLU A 119 9.93 3.05 -4.08
N TYR A 120 11.16 2.76 -4.51
CA TYR A 120 12.09 3.71 -5.11
C TYR A 120 12.57 3.15 -6.47
N THR A 121 12.86 4.03 -7.41
CA THR A 121 13.43 3.69 -8.71
C THR A 121 14.95 3.79 -8.62
N GLY A 122 15.68 2.69 -8.87
CA GLY A 122 17.13 2.72 -8.89
C GLY A 122 17.65 3.54 -10.08
N THR A 123 18.64 4.40 -9.86
CA THR A 123 19.34 5.05 -10.98
C THR A 123 20.32 4.06 -11.61
N GLY A 124 19.82 3.25 -12.54
CA GLY A 124 20.58 2.26 -13.31
C GLY A 124 19.75 1.01 -13.56
N ALA A 125 19.25 0.85 -14.80
CA ALA A 125 18.59 -0.34 -15.41
C ALA A 125 17.70 -1.28 -14.54
N GLY A 126 17.27 -0.88 -13.35
CA GLY A 126 16.54 -1.75 -12.40
C GLY A 126 15.79 -0.95 -11.33
N VAL A 127 14.64 -1.49 -10.93
CA VAL A 127 13.78 -0.97 -9.85
C VAL A 127 14.24 -1.56 -8.51
N ALA A 128 14.40 -0.73 -7.47
CA ALA A 128 14.83 -1.18 -6.13
C ALA A 128 13.68 -1.05 -5.12
N LYS A 129 13.17 -2.19 -4.63
CA LYS A 129 12.10 -2.19 -3.62
C LYS A 129 12.70 -2.23 -2.21
N ALA A 130 12.26 -1.33 -1.33
CA ALA A 130 12.65 -1.30 0.07
C ALA A 130 11.41 -1.54 0.96
N ILE A 131 11.54 -2.36 2.00
CA ILE A 131 10.48 -2.59 2.99
C ILE A 131 10.87 -1.84 4.26
N ALA A 132 10.01 -0.94 4.72
CA ALA A 132 10.15 -0.28 6.02
C ALA A 132 9.15 -0.90 7.01
N VAL A 133 9.55 -1.02 8.27
CA VAL A 133 8.72 -1.58 9.35
C VAL A 133 8.47 -0.51 10.40
#